data_AF-A0A315QNM5-F1
#
_entry.id   AF-A0A315QNM5-F1
#
_cell.length_a   1.000
_cell.length_b   1.000
_cell.length_c   1.000
_cell.angle_alpha   90.00
_cell.angle_beta   90.00
_cell.angle_gamma   90.00
#
_symmetry.space_group_name_H-M   'P 1'
#
loop_
_entity.id
_entity.type
_entity.pdbx_description
1 polymer ?
#
loop_
_entity_poly.entity_id
_entity_poly.type
_entity_poly.pdbx_seq_one_letter_code
_entity_poly.pdbx_strand_id
1 'polypeptide(L)'
;MKKLILAILIISIFLVSISSAAADYPIKYTDDLGREVVIKAEPERIISLAPAITEIIYELGLEDKLVAVSSVCDYPEEALAKTEVGRIDEPNLEKIISLEPDLVIAESVTQIRSLERLTELGIKNIGFKPDSINDTINMIEDIAYLSAAESAGQKITAAMEKEYLRLQKLVAKKLENNERKRVFYEIWSDPLYTAGKGTFIDSLIQAAGGYNIGREAQGSWPTYNLESLIAADPEVYISSQHSNPQGLTLE
;
A
#
# COMPACT_ATOMS: atom_id res chain seq x y z
N MET A 1 17.21 73.09 -17.81
CA MET A 1 17.68 71.81 -18.38
C MET A 1 18.05 70.89 -17.22
N LYS A 2 17.38 69.71 -17.15
CA LYS A 2 17.71 68.44 -16.43
C LYS A 2 18.13 68.57 -14.95
N LYS A 3 17.24 68.50 -13.95
CA LYS A 3 16.58 67.31 -13.34
C LYS A 3 17.49 66.07 -13.24
N LEU A 4 17.96 65.76 -12.03
CA LEU A 4 18.46 64.44 -11.63
C LEU A 4 17.64 63.98 -10.41
N ILE A 5 16.80 62.98 -10.62
CA ILE A 5 15.93 62.36 -9.62
C ILE A 5 16.68 61.13 -9.09
N LEU A 6 16.89 61.07 -7.78
CA LEU A 6 17.43 59.90 -7.07
C LEU A 6 16.24 58.98 -6.74
N ALA A 7 16.14 57.84 -7.43
CA ALA A 7 15.11 56.84 -7.18
C ALA A 7 15.58 55.89 -6.07
N ILE A 8 14.86 55.89 -4.94
CA ILE A 8 15.00 54.91 -3.85
C ILE A 8 14.14 53.70 -4.23
N LEU A 9 14.80 52.58 -4.54
CA LEU A 9 14.15 51.30 -4.82
C LEU A 9 13.88 50.59 -3.49
N ILE A 10 12.65 50.67 -2.98
CA ILE A 10 12.18 49.87 -1.84
C ILE A 10 11.88 48.47 -2.38
N ILE A 11 12.76 47.51 -2.09
CA ILE A 11 12.52 46.08 -2.34
C ILE A 11 11.63 45.59 -1.19
N SER A 12 10.33 45.52 -1.42
CA SER A 12 9.41 44.78 -0.56
C SER A 12 9.62 43.29 -0.77
N ILE A 13 10.28 42.65 0.20
CA ILE A 13 10.33 41.19 0.31
C ILE A 13 8.94 40.74 0.76
N PHE A 14 8.12 40.29 -0.18
CA PHE A 14 6.93 39.49 0.13
C PHE A 14 7.41 38.12 0.60
N LEU A 15 7.45 37.89 1.91
CA LEU A 15 7.44 36.54 2.44
C LEU A 15 6.08 35.94 2.06
N VAL A 16 6.05 35.16 1.00
CA VAL A 16 4.94 34.22 0.75
C VAL A 16 5.13 33.11 1.78
N SER A 17 4.42 33.23 2.90
CA SER A 17 4.20 32.09 3.78
C SER A 17 3.47 31.04 2.96
N ILE A 18 4.18 29.98 2.59
CA ILE A 18 3.57 28.77 2.06
C ILE A 18 2.81 28.18 3.25
N SER A 19 1.55 28.56 3.38
CA SER A 19 0.65 27.89 4.31
C SER A 19 0.43 26.52 3.71
N SER A 20 1.10 25.51 4.28
CA SER A 20 0.67 24.12 4.10
C SER A 20 -0.80 24.09 4.50
N ALA A 21 -1.68 23.72 3.58
CA ALA A 21 -3.07 23.50 3.92
C ALA A 21 -3.09 22.24 4.79
N ALA A 22 -2.97 22.43 6.10
CA ALA A 22 -3.18 21.36 7.07
C ALA A 22 -4.59 20.80 6.85
N ALA A 23 -4.73 19.48 6.82
CA ALA A 23 -6.05 18.85 6.77
C ALA A 23 -6.95 19.41 7.88
N ASP A 24 -8.20 19.76 7.54
CA ASP A 24 -9.18 20.24 8.52
C ASP A 24 -9.66 19.08 9.40
N TYR A 25 -8.90 18.78 10.47
CA TYR A 25 -9.31 17.82 11.49
C TYR A 25 -10.50 18.36 12.33
N PRO A 26 -11.41 17.51 12.80
CA PRO A 26 -11.38 16.05 12.75
C PRO A 26 -11.78 15.48 11.37
N ILE A 27 -11.07 14.44 10.93
CA ILE A 27 -11.39 13.69 9.72
C ILE A 27 -12.27 12.50 10.09
N LYS A 28 -13.39 12.35 9.39
CA LYS A 28 -14.20 11.12 9.41
C LYS A 28 -13.86 10.30 8.18
N TYR A 29 -13.44 9.07 8.39
CA TYR A 29 -12.99 8.17 7.33
C TYR A 29 -13.69 6.82 7.47
N THR A 30 -14.08 6.21 6.35
CA THR A 30 -14.60 4.84 6.33
C THR A 30 -13.52 3.96 5.74
N ASP A 31 -13.03 3.00 6.50
CA ASP A 31 -11.97 2.10 6.04
C ASP A 31 -12.51 0.97 5.15
N ASP A 32 -11.61 0.17 4.56
CA ASP A 32 -11.98 -0.92 3.65
C ASP A 32 -12.70 -2.09 4.36
N LEU A 33 -12.77 -2.04 5.70
CA LEU A 33 -13.55 -2.95 6.53
C LEU A 33 -14.98 -2.43 6.79
N GLY A 34 -15.33 -1.26 6.24
CA GLY A 34 -16.62 -0.61 6.40
C GLY A 34 -16.83 0.06 7.76
N ARG A 35 -15.75 0.36 8.49
CA ARG A 35 -15.80 0.96 9.83
C ARG A 35 -15.59 2.47 9.74
N GLU A 36 -16.42 3.24 10.43
CA GLU A 36 -16.19 4.69 10.57
C GLU A 36 -15.12 4.93 11.65
N VAL A 37 -14.04 5.61 11.25
CA VAL A 37 -12.93 6.01 12.12
C VAL A 37 -12.87 7.54 12.13
N VAL A 38 -12.73 8.11 13.32
CA VAL A 38 -12.56 9.56 13.51
C VAL A 38 -11.14 9.85 13.96
N ILE A 39 -10.38 10.53 13.09
CA ILE A 39 -9.04 11.03 13.37
C ILE A 39 -9.19 12.47 13.86
N LYS A 40 -8.83 12.71 15.12
CA LYS A 40 -9.17 13.97 15.81
C LYS A 40 -8.21 15.12 15.51
N ALA A 41 -6.97 14.80 15.20
CA ALA A 41 -5.87 15.69 14.93
C ALA A 41 -4.83 14.94 14.08
N GLU A 42 -3.87 15.66 13.53
CA GLU A 42 -2.73 15.08 12.82
C GLU A 42 -2.04 14.02 13.68
N PRO A 43 -1.94 12.76 13.22
CA PRO A 43 -1.23 11.72 13.96
C PRO A 43 0.27 12.05 14.04
N GLU A 44 0.84 11.99 15.24
CA GLU A 44 2.29 12.16 15.47
C GLU A 44 2.97 10.83 15.84
N ARG A 45 2.18 9.82 16.22
CA ARG A 45 2.64 8.49 16.59
C ARG A 45 1.90 7.43 15.80
N ILE A 46 2.47 7.03 14.67
CA ILE A 46 1.92 6.06 13.74
C ILE A 46 2.58 4.70 13.95
N ILE A 47 1.78 3.64 13.96
CA ILE A 47 2.24 2.25 13.89
C ILE A 47 1.79 1.65 12.57
N SER A 48 2.74 1.07 11.83
CA SER A 48 2.48 0.30 10.63
C SER A 48 2.43 -1.20 10.95
N LEU A 49 1.37 -1.89 10.54
CA LEU A 49 1.26 -3.34 10.69
C LEU A 49 1.56 -4.12 9.42
N ALA A 50 1.93 -3.48 8.30
CA ALA A 50 2.26 -4.17 7.06
C ALA A 50 3.46 -3.54 6.32
N PRO A 51 4.25 -4.33 5.55
CA PRO A 51 5.36 -3.81 4.75
C PRO A 51 4.96 -2.66 3.83
N ALA A 52 3.94 -2.84 2.99
CA ALA A 52 3.50 -1.81 2.04
C ALA A 52 3.12 -0.48 2.73
N ILE A 53 2.46 -0.53 3.90
CA ILE A 53 2.16 0.66 4.69
C ILE A 53 3.44 1.34 5.18
N THR A 54 4.41 0.57 5.68
CA THR A 54 5.71 1.10 6.12
C THR A 54 6.38 1.83 4.97
N GLU A 55 6.46 1.22 3.79
CA GLU A 55 7.07 1.82 2.60
C GLU A 55 6.37 3.12 2.20
N ILE A 56 5.04 3.14 2.21
CA ILE A 56 4.26 4.35 1.91
C ILE A 56 4.57 5.46 2.90
N ILE A 57 4.65 5.16 4.20
CA ILE A 57 4.97 6.15 5.24
C ILE A 57 6.36 6.78 5.00
N TYR A 58 7.36 5.97 4.61
CA TYR A 58 8.68 6.48 4.25
C TYR A 58 8.66 7.32 2.97
N GLU A 59 7.97 6.87 1.92
CA GLU A 59 7.84 7.63 0.67
C GLU A 59 7.11 8.97 0.86
N LEU A 60 6.18 9.04 1.82
CA LEU A 60 5.50 10.26 2.22
C LEU A 60 6.36 11.21 3.07
N GLY A 61 7.55 10.78 3.52
CA GLY A 61 8.43 11.56 4.40
C GLY A 61 7.91 11.66 5.84
N LEU A 62 7.26 10.60 6.33
CA LEU A 62 6.61 10.55 7.65
C LEU A 62 7.35 9.59 8.61
N GLU A 63 8.59 9.24 8.30
CA GLU A 63 9.39 8.29 9.07
C GLU A 63 9.60 8.72 10.53
N ASP A 64 9.65 10.04 10.81
CA ASP A 64 9.78 10.57 12.17
C ASP A 64 8.54 10.30 13.03
N LYS A 65 7.37 10.17 12.39
CA LYS A 65 6.09 9.85 13.03
C LYS A 65 5.87 8.35 13.18
N LEU A 66 6.62 7.53 12.43
CA LEU A 66 6.57 6.07 12.52
C LEU A 66 7.31 5.57 13.76
N VAL A 67 6.56 5.16 14.78
CA VAL A 67 7.13 4.72 16.07
C VAL A 67 7.36 3.20 16.14
N ALA A 68 6.61 2.42 15.35
CA ALA A 68 6.68 0.97 15.35
C ALA A 68 6.22 0.34 14.03
N VAL A 69 6.72 -0.86 13.75
CA VAL A 69 6.46 -1.64 12.53
C VAL A 69 6.18 -3.11 12.87
N SER A 70 5.54 -3.86 11.97
CA SER A 70 5.44 -5.31 12.10
C SER A 70 6.81 -5.99 11.92
N SER A 71 6.94 -7.24 12.38
CA SER A 71 8.17 -8.03 12.35
C SER A 71 8.66 -8.42 10.95
N VAL A 72 7.87 -8.12 9.92
CA VAL A 72 8.18 -8.42 8.52
C VAL A 72 8.46 -7.16 7.70
N CYS A 73 8.52 -5.99 8.33
CA CYS A 73 8.89 -4.75 7.66
C CYS A 73 10.41 -4.61 7.66
N ASP A 74 11.02 -4.78 6.48
CA ASP A 74 12.48 -4.79 6.28
C ASP A 74 12.97 -3.75 5.26
N TYR A 75 12.05 -2.99 4.63
CA TYR A 75 12.35 -1.93 3.69
C TYR A 75 11.60 -0.62 4.05
N PRO A 76 12.24 0.56 3.90
CA PRO A 76 13.67 0.74 3.66
C PRO A 76 14.51 0.24 4.86
N GLU A 77 15.84 0.17 4.73
CA GLU A 77 16.72 -0.42 5.76
C GLU A 77 16.54 0.27 7.13
N GLU A 78 16.22 1.57 7.13
CA GLU A 78 15.91 2.37 8.31
C GLU A 78 14.69 1.85 9.09
N ALA A 79 13.76 1.15 8.44
CA ALA A 79 12.61 0.51 9.09
C ALA A 79 13.04 -0.55 10.12
N LEU A 80 14.18 -1.21 9.92
CA LEU A 80 14.73 -2.21 10.84
C LEU A 80 15.11 -1.62 12.21
N ALA A 81 15.31 -0.29 12.29
CA ALA A 81 15.59 0.41 13.55
C ALA A 81 14.30 0.73 14.35
N LYS A 82 13.11 0.58 13.74
CA LYS A 82 11.84 0.87 14.40
C LYS A 82 11.48 -0.23 15.40
N THR A 83 10.64 0.12 16.37
CA THR A 83 10.18 -0.87 17.36
C THR A 83 9.30 -1.91 16.68
N GLU A 84 9.67 -3.19 16.78
CA GLU A 84 8.83 -4.28 16.27
C GLU A 84 7.60 -4.52 17.16
N VAL A 85 6.39 -4.61 16.61
CA VAL A 85 5.14 -4.89 17.36
C VAL A 85 4.50 -6.24 17.03
N GLY A 86 5.31 -7.25 16.71
CA GLY A 86 4.86 -8.59 16.39
C GLY A 86 4.52 -8.77 14.92
N ARG A 87 3.91 -9.91 14.57
CA ARG A 87 3.67 -10.29 13.18
C ARG A 87 2.53 -9.48 12.54
N ILE A 88 2.52 -9.43 11.21
CA ILE A 88 1.46 -8.77 10.43
C ILE A 88 0.07 -9.40 10.65
N ASP A 89 -0.01 -10.73 10.78
CA ASP A 89 -1.25 -11.48 10.99
C ASP A 89 -1.72 -11.43 12.44
N GLU A 90 -0.80 -11.48 13.40
CA GLU A 90 -1.08 -11.45 14.84
C GLU A 90 -0.16 -10.45 15.58
N PRO A 91 -0.54 -9.16 15.60
CA PRO A 91 0.25 -8.12 16.25
C PRO A 91 0.18 -8.21 17.79
N ASN A 92 1.25 -7.79 18.46
CA ASN A 92 1.32 -7.72 19.93
C ASN A 92 0.59 -6.47 20.45
N LEU A 93 -0.68 -6.66 20.84
CA LEU A 93 -1.55 -5.57 21.28
C LEU A 93 -1.04 -4.88 22.55
N GLU A 94 -0.47 -5.60 23.51
CA GLU A 94 0.07 -5.01 24.75
C GLU A 94 1.21 -4.03 24.43
N LYS A 95 2.10 -4.44 23.50
CA LYS A 95 3.20 -3.59 23.05
C LYS A 95 2.69 -2.38 22.27
N ILE A 96 1.73 -2.56 21.37
CA ILE A 96 1.08 -1.45 20.65
C ILE A 96 0.51 -0.42 21.63
N ILE A 97 -0.25 -0.87 22.63
CA ILE A 97 -0.87 0.03 23.62
C ILE A 97 0.18 0.78 24.43
N SER A 98 1.26 0.09 24.83
CA SER A 98 2.35 0.71 25.62
C SER A 98 3.08 1.83 24.89
N LEU A 99 2.98 1.88 23.55
CA LEU A 99 3.56 2.92 22.71
C LEU A 99 2.64 4.13 22.54
N GLU A 100 1.41 4.09 23.09
CA GLU A 100 0.44 5.20 23.04
C GLU A 100 0.31 5.81 21.62
N PRO A 101 -0.05 5.02 20.60
CA PRO A 101 -0.16 5.50 19.22
C PRO A 101 -1.39 6.37 19.02
N ASP A 102 -1.28 7.35 18.13
CA ASP A 102 -2.40 8.15 17.65
C ASP A 102 -3.19 7.40 16.56
N LEU A 103 -2.48 6.59 15.77
CA LEU A 103 -3.04 5.83 14.66
C LEU A 103 -2.26 4.52 14.43
N VAL A 104 -2.99 3.42 14.28
CA VAL A 104 -2.47 2.13 13.80
C VAL A 104 -3.01 1.87 12.40
N ILE A 105 -2.15 1.61 11.43
CA ILE A 105 -2.56 1.32 10.05
C ILE A 105 -2.25 -0.14 9.75
N ALA A 106 -3.23 -0.86 9.18
CA ALA A 106 -3.15 -2.28 8.90
C ALA A 106 -3.66 -2.61 7.50
N GLU A 107 -3.27 -3.77 7.00
CA GLU A 107 -3.80 -4.35 5.76
C GLU A 107 -4.60 -5.63 6.03
N SER A 108 -5.25 -6.14 4.98
CA SER A 108 -6.13 -7.31 5.02
C SER A 108 -5.53 -8.61 5.56
N VAL A 109 -4.19 -8.72 5.67
CA VAL A 109 -3.51 -9.86 6.30
C VAL A 109 -3.65 -9.82 7.83
N THR A 110 -3.75 -8.62 8.42
CA THR A 110 -3.97 -8.45 9.85
C THR A 110 -5.36 -8.94 10.23
N GLN A 111 -5.44 -9.78 11.26
CA GLN A 111 -6.72 -10.31 11.72
C GLN A 111 -7.67 -9.18 12.16
N ILE A 112 -8.89 -9.20 11.62
CA ILE A 112 -9.94 -8.22 11.96
C ILE A 112 -10.17 -8.15 13.47
N ARG A 113 -10.12 -9.29 14.18
CA ARG A 113 -10.25 -9.36 15.64
C ARG A 113 -9.21 -8.51 16.38
N SER A 114 -7.98 -8.44 15.87
CA SER A 114 -6.92 -7.60 16.45
C SER A 114 -7.26 -6.12 16.31
N LEU A 115 -7.79 -5.71 15.16
CA LEU A 115 -8.23 -4.34 14.90
C LEU A 115 -9.46 -3.96 15.74
N GLU A 116 -10.43 -4.86 15.88
CA GLU A 116 -11.58 -4.69 16.78
C GLU A 116 -11.13 -4.50 18.24
N ARG A 117 -10.17 -5.32 18.69
CA ARG A 117 -9.65 -5.22 20.05
C ARG A 117 -8.92 -3.90 20.31
N LEU A 118 -8.16 -3.40 19.33
CA LEU A 118 -7.56 -2.06 19.41
C LEU A 118 -8.64 -0.97 19.53
N THR A 119 -9.71 -1.07 18.75
CA THR A 119 -10.85 -0.15 18.82
C THR A 119 -11.52 -0.17 20.19
N GLU A 120 -11.78 -1.35 20.77
CA GLU A 120 -12.36 -1.50 22.12
C GLU A 120 -11.51 -0.83 23.20
N LEU A 121 -10.19 -0.82 23.01
CA LEU A 121 -9.22 -0.22 23.93
C LEU A 121 -8.97 1.27 23.64
N GLY A 122 -9.74 1.85 22.71
CA GLY A 122 -9.70 3.28 22.38
C GLY A 122 -8.61 3.68 21.39
N ILE A 123 -7.85 2.72 20.84
CA ILE A 123 -6.79 2.97 19.87
C ILE A 123 -7.41 3.12 18.47
N LYS A 124 -7.13 4.24 17.80
CA LYS A 124 -7.59 4.47 16.43
C LYS A 124 -6.81 3.56 15.48
N ASN A 125 -7.53 2.87 14.63
CA ASN A 125 -6.94 1.99 13.65
C ASN A 125 -7.73 1.99 12.34
N ILE A 126 -7.03 1.86 11.23
CA ILE A 126 -7.57 1.84 9.87
C ILE A 126 -7.10 0.57 9.18
N GLY A 127 -8.03 -0.15 8.55
CA GLY A 127 -7.74 -1.33 7.75
C GLY A 127 -7.88 -1.05 6.27
N PHE A 128 -6.83 -1.30 5.50
CA PHE A 128 -6.83 -1.24 4.04
C PHE A 128 -6.87 -2.64 3.41
N LYS A 129 -7.44 -2.73 2.21
CA LYS A 129 -7.52 -3.94 1.39
C LYS A 129 -7.38 -3.56 -0.09
N PRO A 130 -6.17 -3.16 -0.54
CA PRO A 130 -5.95 -2.88 -1.95
C PRO A 130 -6.01 -4.18 -2.77
N ASP A 131 -7.00 -4.28 -3.66
CA ASP A 131 -7.15 -5.40 -4.58
C ASP A 131 -6.60 -5.09 -5.99
N SER A 132 -6.11 -3.86 -6.22
CA SER A 132 -5.54 -3.43 -7.51
C SER A 132 -4.52 -2.28 -7.39
N ILE A 133 -3.84 -1.98 -8.50
CA ILE A 133 -2.92 -0.81 -8.60
C ILE A 133 -3.68 0.49 -8.29
N ASN A 134 -4.91 0.65 -8.77
CA ASN A 134 -5.71 1.84 -8.46
C ASN A 134 -6.06 1.90 -6.98
N ASP A 135 -6.37 0.77 -6.35
CA ASP A 135 -6.66 0.75 -4.90
C ASP A 135 -5.40 1.04 -4.08
N THR A 136 -4.22 0.65 -4.57
CA THR A 136 -2.93 1.02 -3.96
C THR A 136 -2.69 2.52 -4.07
N ILE A 137 -2.99 3.12 -5.23
CA ILE A 137 -2.92 4.57 -5.43
C ILE A 137 -3.87 5.28 -4.45
N ASN A 138 -5.12 4.84 -4.36
CA ASN A 138 -6.09 5.39 -3.41
C ASN A 138 -5.62 5.24 -1.95
N MET A 139 -5.05 4.09 -1.59
CA MET A 139 -4.48 3.86 -0.25
C MET A 139 -3.36 4.85 0.07
N ILE A 140 -2.49 5.17 -0.90
CA ILE A 140 -1.44 6.19 -0.72
C ILE A 140 -2.05 7.58 -0.50
N GLU A 141 -3.06 7.94 -1.29
CA GLU A 141 -3.77 9.23 -1.14
C GLU A 141 -4.49 9.34 0.21
N ASP A 142 -5.14 8.26 0.63
CA ASP A 142 -5.84 8.19 1.91
C ASP A 142 -4.86 8.30 3.07
N ILE A 143 -3.77 7.52 3.07
CA ILE A 143 -2.73 7.63 4.10
C ILE A 143 -2.18 9.06 4.14
N ALA A 144 -1.86 9.64 2.98
CA ALA A 144 -1.35 11.01 2.89
C ALA A 144 -2.35 12.04 3.45
N TYR A 145 -3.64 11.91 3.15
CA TYR A 145 -4.69 12.79 3.67
C TYR A 145 -4.86 12.64 5.19
N LEU A 146 -4.89 11.40 5.67
CA LEU A 146 -5.07 11.09 7.10
C LEU A 146 -3.86 11.50 7.96
N SER A 147 -2.71 11.77 7.35
CA SER A 147 -1.46 12.13 8.01
C SER A 147 -0.93 13.52 7.63
N ALA A 148 -1.75 14.38 7.01
CA ALA A 148 -1.39 15.73 6.57
C ALA A 148 -0.14 15.80 5.63
N ALA A 149 -0.01 14.82 4.74
CA ALA A 149 1.07 14.68 3.77
C ALA A 149 0.58 14.72 2.31
N GLU A 150 -0.56 15.38 2.04
CA GLU A 150 -1.26 15.37 0.74
C GLU A 150 -0.37 15.81 -0.41
N SER A 151 0.50 16.81 -0.20
CA SER A 151 1.41 17.27 -1.26
C SER A 151 2.42 16.20 -1.66
N ALA A 152 2.89 15.36 -0.72
CA ALA A 152 3.77 14.25 -1.01
C ALA A 152 2.99 13.12 -1.69
N GLY A 153 1.81 12.78 -1.15
CA GLY A 153 0.90 11.79 -1.72
C GLY A 153 0.55 12.08 -3.17
N GLN A 154 0.07 13.29 -3.47
CA GLN A 154 -0.28 13.72 -4.83
C GLN A 154 0.89 13.61 -5.82
N LYS A 155 2.11 13.87 -5.36
CA LYS A 155 3.30 13.77 -6.21
C LYS A 155 3.59 12.31 -6.59
N ILE A 156 3.50 11.40 -5.61
CA ILE A 156 3.74 9.97 -5.80
C ILE A 156 2.63 9.38 -6.66
N THR A 157 1.36 9.66 -6.33
CA THR A 157 0.21 9.08 -6.99
C THR A 157 0.09 9.55 -8.44
N ALA A 158 0.32 10.84 -8.72
CA ALA A 158 0.35 11.34 -10.10
C ALA A 158 1.43 10.67 -10.96
N ALA A 159 2.58 10.31 -10.37
CA ALA A 159 3.63 9.58 -11.08
C ALA A 159 3.21 8.13 -11.37
N MET A 160 2.61 7.45 -10.38
CA MET A 160 2.08 6.09 -10.52
C MET A 160 0.95 6.01 -11.55
N GLU A 161 -0.02 6.93 -11.50
CA GLU A 161 -1.13 7.00 -12.47
C GLU A 161 -0.63 7.19 -13.90
N LYS A 162 0.33 8.09 -14.09
CA LYS A 162 0.93 8.35 -15.40
C LYS A 162 1.61 7.10 -15.96
N GLU A 163 2.37 6.40 -15.13
CA GLU A 163 3.05 5.18 -15.54
C GLU A 163 2.07 4.04 -15.80
N TYR A 164 1.06 3.89 -14.95
CA TYR A 164 0.05 2.87 -15.13
C TYR A 164 -0.75 3.10 -16.43
N LEU A 165 -1.13 4.34 -16.73
CA LEU A 165 -1.76 4.69 -18.01
C LEU A 165 -0.85 4.38 -19.22
N ARG A 166 0.46 4.60 -19.09
CA ARG A 166 1.44 4.24 -20.12
C ARG A 166 1.46 2.73 -20.37
N LEU A 167 1.48 1.94 -19.30
CA LEU A 167 1.46 0.48 -19.36
C LEU A 167 0.16 -0.06 -19.96
N GLN A 168 -1.00 0.49 -19.58
CA GLN A 168 -2.30 0.12 -20.15
C GLN A 168 -2.35 0.34 -21.66
N LYS A 169 -1.83 1.47 -22.15
CA LYS A 169 -1.73 1.74 -23.61
C LYS A 169 -0.81 0.75 -24.31
N LEU A 170 0.30 0.38 -23.68
CA LEU A 170 1.24 -0.60 -24.22
C LEU A 170 0.59 -1.99 -24.33
N VAL A 171 -0.10 -2.43 -23.28
CA VAL A 171 -0.81 -3.71 -23.24
C VAL A 171 -1.93 -3.73 -24.28
N ALA A 172 -2.74 -2.68 -24.38
CA ALA A 172 -3.81 -2.57 -25.37
C ALA A 172 -3.29 -2.71 -26.81
N LYS A 173 -2.13 -2.11 -27.13
CA LYS A 173 -1.48 -2.25 -28.44
C LYS A 173 -0.94 -3.67 -28.70
N LYS A 174 -0.59 -4.43 -27.66
CA LYS A 174 -0.06 -5.79 -27.79
C LYS A 174 -1.15 -6.85 -27.87
N LEU A 175 -2.35 -6.56 -27.35
CA LEU A 175 -3.51 -7.45 -27.34
C LEU A 175 -4.45 -7.25 -28.54
N GLU A 176 -3.96 -6.86 -29.73
CA GLU A 176 -4.81 -6.54 -30.89
C GLU A 176 -5.75 -7.70 -31.32
N ASN A 177 -5.46 -8.95 -30.95
CA ASN A 177 -6.33 -10.12 -31.18
C ASN A 177 -7.13 -10.59 -29.95
N ASN A 178 -7.07 -9.87 -28.82
CA ASN A 178 -7.63 -10.26 -27.52
C ASN A 178 -7.15 -11.63 -26.97
N GLU A 179 -6.08 -12.19 -27.54
CA GLU A 179 -5.46 -13.41 -27.02
C GLU A 179 -4.67 -13.09 -25.76
N ARG A 180 -5.21 -13.48 -24.61
CA ARG A 180 -4.55 -13.36 -23.31
C ARG A 180 -3.78 -14.63 -23.01
N LYS A 181 -2.51 -14.48 -22.64
CA LYS A 181 -1.68 -15.62 -22.22
C LYS A 181 -2.23 -16.24 -20.95
N ARG A 182 -2.35 -17.57 -20.90
CA ARG A 182 -2.73 -18.28 -19.68
C ARG A 182 -1.58 -18.23 -18.68
N VAL A 183 -1.79 -17.59 -17.54
CA VAL A 183 -0.78 -17.38 -16.50
C VAL A 183 -1.17 -18.14 -15.24
N PHE A 184 -0.22 -18.89 -14.70
CA PHE A 184 -0.32 -19.45 -13.36
C PHE A 184 0.67 -18.75 -12.43
N TYR A 185 0.21 -18.37 -11.25
CA TYR A 185 1.03 -17.76 -10.21
C TYR A 185 1.13 -18.70 -9.01
N GLU A 186 2.33 -19.13 -8.67
CA GLU A 186 2.63 -19.94 -7.50
C GLU A 186 3.09 -19.03 -6.35
N ILE A 187 2.31 -19.04 -5.27
CA ILE A 187 2.67 -18.33 -4.03
C ILE A 187 3.27 -19.26 -2.98
N TRP A 188 3.00 -20.56 -3.06
CA TRP A 188 3.49 -21.57 -2.13
C TRP A 188 3.48 -22.95 -2.80
N SER A 189 4.52 -23.76 -2.62
CA SER A 189 4.67 -25.02 -3.35
C SER A 189 3.95 -26.23 -2.74
N ASP A 190 3.85 -26.34 -1.41
CA ASP A 190 3.31 -27.55 -0.75
C ASP A 190 2.47 -27.26 0.52
N PRO A 191 1.13 -27.37 0.47
CA PRO A 191 0.35 -27.69 -0.73
C PRO A 191 0.37 -26.52 -1.72
N LEU A 192 0.27 -26.80 -3.02
CA LEU A 192 0.37 -25.75 -4.05
C LEU A 192 -0.74 -24.69 -3.89
N TYR A 193 -0.37 -23.42 -3.66
CA TYR A 193 -1.30 -22.29 -3.61
C TYR A 193 -1.13 -21.35 -4.80
N THR A 194 -2.22 -20.75 -5.24
CA THR A 194 -2.24 -19.74 -6.31
C THR A 194 -3.06 -18.50 -5.93
N ALA A 195 -2.99 -17.47 -6.77
CA ALA A 195 -3.79 -16.25 -6.65
C ALA A 195 -5.15 -16.44 -7.33
N GLY A 196 -6.21 -16.43 -6.53
CA GLY A 196 -7.61 -16.52 -6.99
C GLY A 196 -8.20 -15.18 -7.43
N LYS A 197 -9.45 -15.23 -7.87
CA LYS A 197 -10.18 -14.05 -8.36
C LYS A 197 -10.30 -12.96 -7.29
N GLY A 198 -10.01 -11.72 -7.68
CA GLY A 198 -10.17 -10.54 -6.83
C GLY A 198 -9.01 -10.31 -5.86
N THR A 199 -7.88 -11.02 -6.03
CA THR A 199 -6.63 -10.67 -5.35
C THR A 199 -5.87 -9.58 -6.10
N PHE A 200 -4.95 -8.91 -5.40
CA PHE A 200 -4.02 -7.96 -6.03
C PHE A 200 -3.24 -8.59 -7.19
N ILE A 201 -2.68 -9.79 -7.01
CA ILE A 201 -1.95 -10.53 -8.05
C ILE A 201 -2.83 -10.85 -9.26
N ASP A 202 -4.08 -11.24 -9.00
CA ASP A 202 -5.06 -11.45 -10.05
C ASP A 202 -5.31 -10.18 -10.88
N SER A 203 -5.43 -9.02 -10.21
CA SER A 203 -5.54 -7.73 -10.91
C SER A 203 -4.31 -7.43 -11.77
N LEU A 204 -3.10 -7.71 -11.26
CA LEU A 204 -1.84 -7.45 -11.96
C LEU A 204 -1.72 -8.28 -13.22
N ILE A 205 -2.01 -9.58 -13.14
CA ILE A 205 -1.97 -10.48 -14.30
C ILE A 205 -2.93 -9.97 -15.38
N GLN A 206 -4.15 -9.57 -14.99
CA GLN A 206 -5.15 -9.07 -15.92
C GLN A 206 -4.75 -7.72 -16.54
N ALA A 207 -4.18 -6.82 -15.74
CA ALA A 207 -3.67 -5.52 -16.18
C ALA A 207 -2.48 -5.66 -17.15
N ALA A 208 -1.64 -6.68 -16.95
CA ALA A 208 -0.54 -7.03 -17.86
C ALA A 208 -1.00 -7.72 -19.16
N GLY A 209 -2.29 -8.04 -19.29
CA GLY A 209 -2.85 -8.71 -20.46
C GLY A 209 -2.82 -10.24 -20.42
N GLY A 210 -2.50 -10.82 -19.27
CA GLY A 210 -2.66 -12.25 -19.02
C GLY A 210 -4.11 -12.63 -18.69
N TYR A 211 -4.35 -13.93 -18.65
CA TYR A 211 -5.51 -14.58 -18.05
C TYR A 211 -5.01 -15.41 -16.87
N ASN A 212 -5.38 -15.02 -15.64
CA ASN A 212 -5.00 -15.76 -14.45
C ASN A 212 -5.85 -17.04 -14.34
N ILE A 213 -5.20 -18.21 -14.46
CA ILE A 213 -5.83 -19.53 -14.33
C ILE A 213 -6.42 -19.73 -12.92
N GLY A 214 -5.76 -19.20 -11.89
CA GLY A 214 -6.21 -19.35 -10.50
C GLY A 214 -7.59 -18.75 -10.22
N ARG A 215 -8.09 -17.87 -11.10
CA ARG A 215 -9.42 -17.23 -10.99
C ARG A 215 -10.59 -18.21 -11.02
N GLU A 216 -10.40 -19.39 -11.60
CA GLU A 216 -11.44 -20.41 -11.73
C GLU A 216 -11.63 -21.22 -10.45
N ALA A 217 -10.64 -21.19 -9.55
CA ALA A 217 -10.70 -21.86 -8.26
C ALA A 217 -11.48 -21.00 -7.23
N GLN A 218 -12.08 -21.67 -6.25
CA GLN A 218 -12.86 -21.01 -5.20
C GLN A 218 -11.96 -20.44 -4.11
N GLY A 219 -12.11 -19.14 -3.84
CA GLY A 219 -11.38 -18.41 -2.79
C GLY A 219 -10.31 -17.47 -3.35
N SER A 220 -9.82 -16.57 -2.50
CA SER A 220 -8.77 -15.61 -2.86
C SER A 220 -7.39 -16.26 -2.96
N TRP A 221 -7.09 -17.22 -2.09
CA TRP A 221 -5.81 -17.95 -2.09
C TRP A 221 -6.08 -19.47 -2.07
N PRO A 222 -6.60 -20.04 -3.16
CA PRO A 222 -6.96 -21.45 -3.21
C PRO A 222 -5.74 -22.35 -3.29
N THR A 223 -5.85 -23.54 -2.68
CA THR A 223 -4.99 -24.67 -3.04
C THR A 223 -5.34 -25.14 -4.45
N TYR A 224 -4.34 -25.45 -5.26
CA TYR A 224 -4.49 -25.87 -6.65
C TYR A 224 -3.84 -27.24 -6.83
N ASN A 225 -4.59 -28.23 -7.34
CA ASN A 225 -4.04 -29.58 -7.53
C ASN A 225 -3.18 -29.67 -8.81
N LEU A 226 -2.17 -30.52 -8.78
CA LEU A 226 -1.17 -30.62 -9.86
C LEU A 226 -1.79 -31.13 -11.17
N GLU A 227 -2.74 -32.05 -11.10
CA GLU A 227 -3.44 -32.57 -12.27
C GLU A 227 -4.24 -31.47 -12.99
N SER A 228 -4.88 -30.57 -12.23
CA SER A 228 -5.59 -29.41 -12.79
C SER A 228 -4.61 -28.40 -13.38
N LEU A 229 -3.43 -28.21 -12.78
CA LEU A 229 -2.39 -27.34 -13.34
C LEU A 229 -1.89 -27.86 -14.69
N ILE A 230 -1.59 -29.16 -14.78
CA ILE A 230 -1.17 -29.81 -16.02
C ILE A 230 -2.27 -29.68 -17.08
N ALA A 231 -3.54 -29.91 -16.70
CA ALA A 231 -4.67 -29.79 -17.62
C ALA A 231 -4.93 -28.34 -18.06
N ALA A 232 -4.66 -27.34 -17.21
CA ALA A 232 -4.81 -25.93 -17.52
C ALA A 232 -3.76 -25.40 -18.49
N ASP A 233 -2.62 -26.11 -18.64
CA ASP A 233 -1.58 -25.84 -19.64
C ASP A 233 -1.14 -24.36 -19.66
N PRO A 234 -0.57 -23.83 -18.56
CA PRO A 234 -0.15 -22.43 -18.50
C PRO A 234 0.92 -22.12 -19.55
N GLU A 235 0.74 -21.02 -20.27
CA GLU A 235 1.77 -20.49 -21.18
C GLU A 235 2.85 -19.71 -20.43
N VAL A 236 2.51 -19.21 -19.23
CA VAL A 236 3.43 -18.49 -18.34
C VAL A 236 3.24 -19.02 -16.92
N TYR A 237 4.35 -19.38 -16.29
CA TYR A 237 4.41 -19.79 -14.89
C TYR A 237 5.25 -18.76 -14.13
N ILE A 238 4.65 -18.13 -13.12
CA ILE A 238 5.31 -17.14 -12.26
C ILE A 238 5.39 -17.75 -10.87
N SER A 239 6.57 -17.75 -10.27
CA SER A 239 6.77 -18.20 -8.89
C SER A 239 7.44 -17.09 -8.09
N SER A 240 6.92 -16.79 -6.90
CA SER A 240 7.57 -15.82 -6.01
C SER A 240 8.84 -16.43 -5.40
N GLN A 241 9.85 -15.63 -5.03
CA GLN A 241 11.03 -16.18 -4.35
C GLN A 241 10.66 -16.88 -3.01
N HIS A 242 9.55 -16.46 -2.39
CA HIS A 242 9.04 -17.03 -1.15
C HIS A 242 8.23 -18.31 -1.34
N SER A 243 7.89 -18.70 -2.57
CA SER A 243 7.07 -19.90 -2.83
C SER A 243 7.80 -21.18 -2.46
N ASN A 244 9.14 -21.15 -2.45
CA ASN A 244 9.98 -22.33 -2.29
C ASN A 244 10.90 -22.22 -1.06
N PRO A 245 10.71 -23.05 -0.02
CA PRO A 245 11.60 -23.07 1.15
C PRO A 245 13.03 -23.57 0.84
N GLN A 246 13.31 -24.04 -0.38
CA GLN A 246 14.59 -24.63 -0.79
C GLN A 246 15.38 -23.78 -1.79
N GLY A 247 14.92 -22.57 -2.12
CA GLY A 247 15.72 -21.59 -2.88
C GLY A 247 16.08 -22.02 -4.31
N LEU A 248 15.15 -22.62 -5.06
CA LEU A 248 15.33 -22.71 -6.51
C LEU A 248 15.23 -21.30 -7.10
N THR A 249 16.38 -20.68 -7.33
CA THR A 249 16.49 -19.58 -8.29
C THR A 249 16.18 -20.15 -9.67
N LEU A 250 15.01 -19.81 -10.21
CA LEU A 250 14.79 -19.93 -11.65
C LEU A 250 15.71 -18.90 -12.32
N GLU A 251 16.87 -19.35 -12.78
CA GLU A 251 17.71 -18.64 -13.76
C GLU A 251 17.00 -18.50 -15.11
#